data_AF-A0A6V8KYB9-F1
#
_entry.id   AF-A0A6V8KYB9-F1
#
_cell.length_a   1.000
_cell.length_b   1.000
_cell.length_c   1.000
_cell.angle_alpha   90.00
_cell.angle_beta   90.00
_cell.angle_gamma   90.00
#
_symmetry.space_group_name_H-M   'P 1'
#
loop_
_entity.id
_entity.type
_entity.pdbx_description
1 polymer ?
#
loop_
_entity_poly.entity_id
_entity_poly.type
_entity_poly.pdbx_seq_one_letter_code
_entity_poly.pdbx_strand_id
1 'polypeptide(L)' 'MTGFLVDTVEQAVAAVARVAMIDRAGCRTRARQRFDAARMVTDYLRIYRDLIR' A
#
# COMPACT_ATOMS: atom_id res chain seq x y z
N MET A 1 6.64 -9.03 -1.62
CA MET A 1 5.77 -9.09 -0.41
C MET A 1 5.97 -7.79 0.36
N THR A 2 4.92 -7.04 0.71
CA THR A 2 5.07 -5.73 1.38
C THR A 2 4.97 -5.77 2.90
N GLY A 3 4.69 -6.94 3.47
CA GLY A 3 4.50 -7.14 4.90
C GLY A 3 3.76 -8.44 5.17
N PHE A 4 3.31 -8.59 6.41
CA PHE A 4 2.53 -9.73 6.89
C PHE A 4 1.22 -9.21 7.47
N LEU A 5 0.10 -9.81 7.07
CA LEU A 5 -1.19 -9.60 7.70
C LEU A 5 -1.46 -10.80 8.61
N VAL A 6 -1.81 -10.54 9.87
CA VAL A 6 -1.94 -11.54 10.93
C VAL A 6 -3.14 -11.20 11.79
N ASP A 7 -3.72 -12.22 12.43
CA ASP A 7 -4.96 -12.09 13.19
C ASP A 7 -4.73 -12.10 14.71
N THR A 8 -3.54 -12.52 15.17
CA THR A 8 -3.21 -12.58 16.60
C THR A 8 -1.88 -11.91 16.94
N VAL A 9 -1.71 -11.60 18.22
CA VAL A 9 -0.48 -10.98 18.75
C VAL A 9 0.70 -11.94 18.60
N GLU A 10 0.51 -13.23 18.87
CA GLU A 10 1.56 -14.25 18.76
C GLU A 10 2.07 -14.36 17.32
N GLN A 11 1.15 -14.29 16.34
CA GLN A 11 1.51 -14.26 14.93
C GLN A 11 2.26 -12.96 14.57
N ALA A 12 1.88 -11.82 15.13
CA ALA A 12 2.59 -10.56 14.94
C ALA A 12 4.03 -10.64 15.50
N VAL A 13 4.21 -11.20 16.69
CA VAL A 13 5.54 -11.43 17.30
C VAL A 13 6.39 -12.34 16.40
N ALA A 14 5.82 -13.44 15.90
CA ALA A 14 6.53 -14.31 14.95
C ALA A 14 6.88 -13.59 13.63
N ALA A 15 6.03 -12.69 13.15
CA ALA A 15 6.29 -11.89 11.95
C ALA A 15 7.43 -10.88 12.15
N VAL A 16 7.67 -10.37 13.36
CA VAL A 16 8.79 -9.47 13.66
C VAL A 16 10.12 -10.12 13.32
N ALA A 17 10.33 -11.39 13.69
CA ALA A 17 11.54 -12.14 13.35
C ALA A 17 11.78 -12.27 11.83
N ARG A 18 10.71 -12.10 11.04
CA ARG A 18 10.69 -12.23 9.58
C ARG A 18 10.79 -10.89 8.85
N VAL A 19 10.80 -9.76 9.56
CA VAL A 19 10.81 -8.41 8.97
C VAL A 19 12.00 -8.18 8.03
N ALA A 20 13.15 -8.80 8.30
CA ALA A 20 14.34 -8.69 7.46
C ALA A 20 14.13 -9.22 6.03
N MET A 21 13.14 -10.08 5.80
CA MET A 21 12.79 -10.58 4.46
C MET A 21 11.97 -9.60 3.62
N ILE A 22 11.52 -8.47 4.21
CA ILE A 22 10.74 -7.47 3.49
C ILE A 22 11.69 -6.59 2.67
N ASP A 23 11.50 -6.59 1.35
CA ASP A 23 12.15 -5.65 0.46
C ASP A 23 11.57 -4.22 0.64
N ARG A 24 12.34 -3.38 1.33
CA ARG A 24 11.97 -1.99 1.61
C ARG A 24 11.84 -1.14 0.34
N ALA A 25 12.65 -1.40 -0.69
CA ALA A 25 12.58 -0.66 -1.94
C ALA A 25 11.32 -1.05 -2.74
N GLY A 26 11.00 -2.35 -2.76
CA GLY A 26 9.75 -2.87 -3.30
C GLY A 26 8.51 -2.32 -2.61
N CYS A 27 8.51 -2.21 -1.28
CA CYS A 27 7.45 -1.55 -0.52
C CYS A 27 7.26 -0.08 -0.95
N ARG A 28 8.35 0.70 -1.02
CA ARG A 28 8.31 2.11 -1.44
C ARG A 28 7.78 2.27 -2.86
N THR A 29 8.21 1.40 -3.77
CA THR A 29 7.77 1.43 -5.17
C THR A 29 6.27 1.14 -5.28
N ARG A 30 5.78 0.09 -4.60
CA ARG A 30 4.35 -0.24 -4.58
C ARG A 30 3.51 0.86 -3.92
N ALA A 31 4.01 1.48 -2.85
CA ALA A 31 3.31 2.59 -2.20
C ALA A 31 3.13 3.77 -3.16
N ARG A 32 4.18 4.17 -3.89
CA ARG A 32 4.08 5.22 -4.91
C ARG A 32 3.12 4.85 -6.04
N GLN A 33 3.16 3.61 -6.54
CA GLN A 33 2.26 3.20 -7.62
C GLN A 33 0.78 3.26 -7.23
N ARG A 34 0.43 3.01 -5.96
CA ARG A 34 -0.97 2.89 -5.52
C ARG A 34 -1.49 4.12 -4.77
N PHE A 35 -0.63 4.81 -4.02
CA PHE A 35 -1.03 5.87 -3.09
C PHE A 35 -0.35 7.21 -3.38
N ASP A 36 0.15 7.41 -4.60
CA ASP A 36 0.66 8.71 -5.02
C ASP A 36 -0.47 9.75 -5.12
N ALA A 37 -0.18 10.96 -4.63
CA ALA A 37 -1.15 12.06 -4.57
C ALA A 37 -1.56 12.54 -5.96
N ALA A 38 -0.64 12.60 -6.93
CA ALA A 38 -0.97 13.02 -8.30
C ALA A 38 -1.87 11.99 -8.99
N ARG A 39 -1.64 10.70 -8.75
CA ARG A 39 -2.56 9.63 -9.18
C ARG A 39 -3.94 9.82 -8.55
N MET A 40 -4.01 10.02 -7.23
CA MET A 40 -5.27 10.19 -6.51
C MET A 40 -6.08 11.38 -7.06
N VAL A 41 -5.44 12.53 -7.26
CA VAL A 41 -6.09 13.74 -7.82
C VAL A 41 -6.61 13.47 -9.23
N THR A 42 -5.80 12.82 -10.07
CA THR A 42 -6.20 12.46 -11.44
C THR A 42 -7.44 11.57 -11.45
N ASP A 43 -7.49 10.57 -10.56
CA ASP A 43 -8.62 9.66 -10.41
C ASP A 43 -9.88 10.39 -9.92
N TYR A 44 -9.77 11.30 -8.94
CA TYR A 44 -10.89 12.14 -8.49
C TYR A 44 -11.42 13.06 -9.60
N LEU A 45 -10.53 13.75 -10.33
CA LEU A 45 -10.93 14.63 -11.43
C LEU A 45 -11.64 13.87 -12.54
N ARG A 46 -11.23 12.62 -12.81
CA ARG A 46 -11.94 11.74 -13.75
C ARG A 46 -13.37 11.47 -13.28
N ILE A 47 -13.55 11.07 -12.03
CA ILE A 47 -14.88 10.83 -11.45
C ILE A 47 -15.73 12.10 -11.51
N TYR A 48 -15.19 13.27 -11.17
CA TYR A 48 -15.94 14.53 -11.24
C TYR A 48 -16.35 14.90 -12.68
N ARG A 49 -15.49 14.66 -13.67
CA ARG A 49 -15.87 14.85 -15.08
C ARG A 49 -16.97 13.90 -15.52
N ASP A 50 -16.92 12.65 -15.08
CA ASP A 50 -17.93 11.64 -15.42
C ASP A 50 -19.29 11.94 -14.77
N LEU A 51 -19.31 12.54 -13.57
CA LEU A 51 -20.54 12.90 -12.85
C LEU A 51 -21.25 14.14 -13.40
N ILE A 52 -20.52 15.07 -14.01
CA ILE A 52 -21.08 16.34 -14.53
C ILE A 52 -21.52 16.19 -16.00
N ARG A 53 -21.17 15.08 -16.65
CA ARG A 53 -21.61 14.74 -18.01
C ARG A 53 -23.02 14.16 -18.00
#